data_AF-A0A8T4QH15-F1
#
_entry.id   AF-A0A8T4QH15-F1
#
_cell.length_a   1.000
_cell.length_b   1.000
_cell.length_c   1.000
_cell.angle_alpha   90.00
_cell.angle_beta   90.00
_cell.angle_gamma   90.00
#
_symmetry.space_group_name_H-M   'P 1'
#
loop_
_entity.id
_entity.type
_entity.pdbx_description
1 polymer ?
#
loop_
_entity_poly.entity_id
_entity_poly.type
_entity_poly.pdbx_seq_one_letter_code
_entity_poly.pdbx_strand_id
1 'polypeptide(L)'
;MDMYKLKWTILQLDIFSLLCQKAGEKLSQREIARILKVSPTAVANSIKNLKSTELIKVEKTKTINFISFNRDNPKAIELKRAENLKNVYLSGLSDYLERELAGSTIILFGSYSMGADTNTSDIDIVVIERKDKMLYLEEFEKILNRKINVNFYDSWKKIHEHLKNNILNGILLHGGVEL
;
A
#
# COMPACT_ATOMS: atom_id res chain seq x y z
N MET A 1 -6.97 10.87 21.38
CA MET A 1 -5.65 11.27 20.86
C MET A 1 -5.88 12.47 19.94
N ASP A 2 -5.23 13.60 20.23
CA ASP A 2 -5.39 14.81 19.42
C ASP A 2 -4.78 14.59 18.02
N MET A 3 -5.62 14.66 16.99
CA MET A 3 -5.28 14.34 15.60
C MET A 3 -4.14 15.23 15.07
N TYR A 4 -3.99 16.44 15.61
CA TYR A 4 -2.96 17.41 15.23
C TYR A 4 -1.60 17.19 15.92
N LYS A 5 -1.51 16.22 16.85
CA LYS A 5 -0.25 15.88 17.54
C LYS A 5 0.61 14.85 16.80
N LEU A 6 0.08 14.19 15.77
CA LEU A 6 0.86 13.27 14.94
C LEU A 6 1.74 14.05 13.95
N LYS A 7 2.69 14.84 14.47
CA LYS A 7 3.63 15.61 13.65
C LYS A 7 4.81 14.73 13.28
N TRP A 8 4.75 14.09 12.11
CA TRP A 8 5.91 13.43 11.55
C TRP A 8 6.78 14.40 10.78
N THR A 9 8.09 14.24 10.91
CA THR A 9 9.04 14.83 9.96
C THR A 9 8.91 14.13 8.60
N ILE A 10 9.43 14.76 7.55
CA ILE A 10 9.52 14.16 6.22
C ILE A 10 10.24 12.81 6.29
N LEU A 11 11.37 12.74 7.00
CA LEU A 11 12.11 11.49 7.16
C LEU A 11 11.32 10.39 7.89
N GLN A 12 10.46 10.74 8.84
CA GLN A 12 9.61 9.76 9.51
C GLN A 12 8.53 9.22 8.58
N LEU A 13 7.95 10.08 7.73
CA LEU A 13 7.04 9.67 6.66
C LEU A 13 7.74 8.74 5.67
N ASP A 14 8.96 9.09 5.23
CA ASP A 14 9.73 8.28 4.28
C ASP A 14 10.09 6.91 4.85
N ILE A 15 10.50 6.85 6.13
CA ILE A 15 10.78 5.58 6.82
C ILE A 15 9.50 4.75 6.94
N PHE A 16 8.38 5.36 7.33
CA PHE A 16 7.10 4.65 7.44
C PHE A 16 6.65 4.10 6.08
N SER A 17 6.72 4.91 5.02
CA SER A 17 6.40 4.54 3.64
C SER A 17 7.24 3.37 3.16
N LEU A 18 8.57 3.44 3.35
CA LEU A 18 9.50 2.36 3.02
C LEU A 18 9.14 1.06 3.76
N LEU A 19 8.85 1.13 5.05
CA LEU A 19 8.49 -0.04 5.85
C LEU A 19 7.13 -0.62 5.45
N CYS A 20 6.17 0.21 5.00
CA CYS A 20 4.92 -0.26 4.41
C CYS A 20 5.18 -1.06 3.12
N GLN A 21 6.00 -0.51 2.21
CA GLN A 21 6.38 -1.20 0.97
C GLN A 21 7.18 -2.48 1.24
N LYS A 22 7.89 -2.53 2.36
CA LYS A 22 8.67 -3.69 2.82
C LYS A 22 7.96 -4.50 3.93
N ALA A 23 6.64 -4.39 4.04
CA ALA A 23 5.89 -5.11 5.08
C ALA A 23 6.14 -6.63 5.00
N GLY A 24 6.52 -7.23 6.13
CA GLY A 24 6.95 -8.64 6.20
C GLY A 24 8.47 -8.84 6.17
N GLU A 25 9.25 -7.83 5.75
CA GLU A 25 10.71 -7.84 5.83
C GLU A 25 11.21 -7.14 7.12
N LYS A 26 12.46 -7.46 7.50
CA LYS A 26 13.21 -6.76 8.56
C LYS A 26 14.40 -6.06 7.91
N LEU A 27 14.54 -4.76 8.16
CA LEU A 27 15.65 -3.96 7.66
C LEU A 27 16.52 -3.48 8.82
N SER A 28 17.83 -3.50 8.65
CA SER A 28 18.73 -2.80 9.56
C SER A 28 18.64 -1.28 9.38
N GLN A 29 19.04 -0.55 10.43
CA GLN A 29 19.16 0.91 10.37
C GLN A 29 20.05 1.39 9.21
N ARG A 30 21.13 0.64 8.89
CA ARG A 30 22.06 0.98 7.80
C ARG A 30 21.42 0.77 6.42
N GLU A 31 20.59 -0.27 6.28
CA GLU A 31 19.85 -0.51 5.03
C GLU A 31 18.83 0.60 4.77
N ILE A 32 18.06 1.00 5.78
CA ILE A 32 17.12 2.12 5.68
C ILE A 32 17.86 3.40 5.29
N ALA A 33 18.98 3.70 5.96
CA ALA A 33 19.80 4.87 5.68
C ALA A 33 20.31 4.89 4.23
N ARG A 34 20.75 3.73 3.71
CA ARG A 34 21.21 3.58 2.32
C ARG A 34 20.08 3.77 1.31
N ILE A 35 18.92 3.16 1.55
CA ILE A 35 17.75 3.25 0.65
C ILE A 35 17.25 4.70 0.58
N LEU A 36 17.11 5.37 1.72
CA LEU A 36 16.62 6.75 1.81
C LEU A 36 17.70 7.81 1.60
N LYS A 37 18.96 7.40 1.36
CA LYS A 37 20.13 8.29 1.14
C LYS A 37 20.31 9.33 2.26
N VAL A 38 20.17 8.90 3.51
CA VAL A 38 20.36 9.74 4.72
C VAL A 38 21.39 9.13 5.66
N SER A 39 21.81 9.86 6.69
CA SER A 39 22.76 9.33 7.67
C SER A 39 22.11 8.28 8.59
N PRO A 40 22.84 7.24 9.04
CA PRO A 40 22.34 6.29 10.02
C PRO A 40 21.84 6.99 11.30
N THR A 41 22.50 8.05 11.75
CA THR A 41 22.11 8.82 12.94
C THR A 41 20.72 9.46 12.78
N ALA A 42 20.41 10.02 11.61
CA ALA A 42 19.09 10.59 11.33
C ALA A 42 17.98 9.53 11.37
N VAL A 43 18.27 8.32 10.85
CA VAL A 43 17.36 7.18 10.92
C VAL A 43 17.15 6.73 12.37
N ALA A 44 18.20 6.60 13.19
CA ALA A 44 18.07 6.25 14.61
C ALA A 44 17.16 7.22 15.39
N ASN A 45 17.35 8.53 15.18
CA ASN A 45 16.52 9.56 15.82
C ASN A 45 15.05 9.45 15.41
N SER A 46 14.79 9.19 14.13
CA SER A 46 13.43 9.06 13.58
C SER A 46 12.70 7.81 14.08
N ILE A 47 13.42 6.66 14.15
CA ILE A 47 12.90 5.38 14.65
C ILE A 47 12.39 5.49 16.10
N LYS A 48 13.08 6.26 16.96
CA LYS A 48 12.69 6.40 18.38
C LYS A 48 11.24 6.88 18.53
N ASN A 49 10.84 7.84 17.70
CA ASN A 49 9.50 8.42 17.71
C ASN A 49 8.47 7.53 17.00
N LEU A 50 8.83 6.88 15.88
CA LEU A 50 7.92 5.93 15.23
C LEU A 50 7.62 4.72 16.14
N LYS A 51 8.63 4.29 16.91
CA LYS A 51 8.47 3.23 17.91
C LYS A 51 7.50 3.62 19.04
N SER A 52 7.53 4.86 19.53
CA SER A 52 6.61 5.28 20.61
C SER A 52 5.15 5.32 20.16
N THR A 53 4.89 5.38 18.86
CA THR A 53 3.55 5.26 18.27
C THR A 53 3.15 3.83 17.90
N GLU A 54 4.02 2.84 18.18
CA GLU A 54 3.81 1.42 17.88
C GLU A 54 3.57 1.07 16.40
N LEU A 55 3.94 1.95 15.48
CA LEU A 55 3.76 1.73 14.03
C LEU A 55 4.84 0.84 13.42
N ILE A 56 5.96 0.72 14.13
CA ILE A 56 7.10 -0.10 13.74
C ILE A 56 7.52 -0.98 14.92
N LYS A 57 8.08 -2.14 14.61
CA LYS A 57 8.76 -3.01 15.57
C LYS A 57 10.26 -2.77 15.47
N VAL A 58 10.93 -2.80 16.62
CA VAL A 58 12.39 -2.72 16.70
C VAL A 58 12.90 -3.89 17.52
N GLU A 59 13.56 -4.83 16.86
CA GLU A 59 14.20 -5.98 17.46
C GLU A 59 15.70 -5.72 17.61
N LYS A 60 16.20 -5.82 18.84
CA LYS A 60 17.62 -5.59 19.12
C LYS A 60 18.35 -6.93 19.16
N THR A 61 19.38 -7.06 18.35
CA THR A 61 20.42 -8.09 18.52
C THR A 61 21.63 -7.48 19.22
N LYS A 62 22.67 -8.29 19.51
CA LYS A 62 23.89 -7.81 20.18
C LYS A 62 24.58 -6.66 19.42
N THR A 63 24.43 -6.59 18.10
CA THR A 63 25.16 -5.66 17.22
C THR A 63 24.28 -4.86 16.26
N ILE A 64 23.05 -5.33 15.97
CA ILE A 64 22.18 -4.75 14.93
C ILE A 64 20.77 -4.56 15.48
N ASN A 65 20.19 -3.38 15.21
CA ASN A 65 18.76 -3.14 15.39
C ASN A 65 18.05 -3.44 14.07
N PHE A 66 17.12 -4.39 14.08
CA PHE A 66 16.22 -4.67 12.98
C PHE A 66 14.90 -3.93 13.17
N ILE A 67 14.43 -3.31 12.11
CA ILE A 67 13.21 -2.51 12.07
C ILE A 67 12.27 -3.12 11.04
N SER A 68 11.00 -3.26 11.41
CA SER A 68 9.94 -3.75 10.53
C SER A 68 8.65 -3.00 10.78
N PHE A 69 7.75 -3.04 9.80
CA PHE A 69 6.38 -2.54 9.96
C PHE A 69 5.61 -3.38 10.99
N ASN A 70 4.83 -2.74 11.87
CA ASN A 70 4.07 -3.44 12.90
C ASN A 70 2.72 -3.93 12.38
N ARG A 71 2.69 -5.16 11.82
CA ARG A 71 1.46 -5.78 11.32
C ARG A 71 0.44 -6.18 12.40
N ASP A 72 0.86 -6.22 13.66
CA ASP A 72 -0.02 -6.63 14.77
C ASP A 72 -0.80 -5.45 15.34
N ASN A 73 -0.47 -4.22 14.92
CA ASN A 73 -1.15 -3.01 15.37
C ASN A 73 -2.20 -2.58 14.33
N PRO A 74 -3.51 -2.63 14.65
CA PRO A 74 -4.57 -2.23 13.71
C PRO A 74 -4.41 -0.81 13.18
N LYS A 75 -3.94 0.13 14.00
CA LYS A 75 -3.70 1.51 13.58
C LYS A 75 -2.58 1.61 12.54
N ALA A 76 -1.55 0.77 12.65
CA ALA A 76 -0.49 0.72 11.65
C ALA A 76 -1.04 0.21 10.31
N ILE A 77 -1.91 -0.80 10.34
CA ILE A 77 -2.60 -1.33 9.15
C ILE A 77 -3.49 -0.26 8.50
N GLU A 78 -4.29 0.48 9.28
CA GLU A 78 -5.13 1.57 8.73
C GLU A 78 -4.29 2.70 8.10
N LEU A 79 -3.17 3.06 8.71
CA LEU A 79 -2.25 4.05 8.13
C LEU A 79 -1.56 3.52 6.86
N LYS A 80 -1.22 2.23 6.84
CA LYS A 80 -0.69 1.57 5.64
C LYS A 80 -1.72 1.51 4.52
N ARG A 81 -3.00 1.30 4.83
CA ARG A 81 -4.09 1.38 3.85
C ARG A 81 -4.14 2.76 3.17
N ALA A 82 -4.03 3.84 3.95
CA ALA A 82 -3.97 5.20 3.41
C ALA A 82 -2.69 5.42 2.57
N GLU A 83 -1.54 4.89 3.02
CA GLU A 83 -0.27 4.95 2.30
C GLU A 83 -0.32 4.22 0.94
N ASN A 84 -0.92 3.03 0.92
CA ASN A 84 -1.14 2.24 -0.29
C ASN A 84 -2.02 2.99 -1.30
N LEU A 85 -3.15 3.54 -0.84
CA LEU A 85 -4.04 4.32 -1.70
C LEU A 85 -3.34 5.59 -2.24
N LYS A 86 -2.59 6.29 -1.39
CA LYS A 86 -1.77 7.43 -1.80
C LYS A 86 -0.79 7.02 -2.91
N ASN A 87 -0.12 5.88 -2.78
CA ASN A 87 0.82 5.39 -3.78
C ASN A 87 0.13 5.06 -5.11
N VAL A 88 -1.07 4.50 -5.10
CA VAL A 88 -1.86 4.26 -6.32
C VAL A 88 -2.13 5.57 -7.06
N TYR A 89 -2.56 6.63 -6.35
CA TYR A 89 -2.77 7.93 -6.98
C TYR A 89 -1.47 8.59 -7.45
N LEU A 90 -0.44 8.65 -6.61
CA LEU A 90 0.82 9.32 -6.94
C LEU A 90 1.61 8.60 -8.04
N SER A 91 1.41 7.29 -8.21
CA SER A 91 1.99 6.53 -9.33
C SER A 91 1.36 6.86 -10.69
N GLY A 92 0.18 7.50 -10.70
CA GLY A 92 -0.61 7.73 -11.91
C GLY A 92 -1.41 6.50 -12.37
N LEU A 93 -1.38 5.38 -11.64
CA LEU A 93 -2.09 4.15 -12.00
C LEU A 93 -3.60 4.39 -12.09
N SER A 94 -4.19 5.11 -11.14
CA SER A 94 -5.63 5.41 -11.14
C SER A 94 -6.03 6.18 -12.41
N ASP A 95 -5.33 7.26 -12.70
CA ASP A 95 -5.60 8.12 -13.87
C ASP A 95 -5.39 7.38 -15.20
N TYR A 96 -4.37 6.52 -15.25
CA TYR A 96 -4.12 5.63 -16.37
C TYR A 96 -5.30 4.69 -16.61
N LEU A 97 -5.77 4.01 -15.57
CA LEU A 97 -6.87 3.05 -15.66
C LEU A 97 -8.16 3.77 -16.09
N GLU A 98 -8.48 4.93 -15.53
CA GLU A 98 -9.67 5.70 -15.93
C GLU A 98 -9.61 6.11 -17.40
N ARG A 99 -8.45 6.59 -17.88
CA ARG A 99 -8.31 6.96 -19.29
C ARG A 99 -8.48 5.75 -20.21
N GLU A 100 -7.87 4.61 -19.89
CA GLU A 100 -7.91 3.43 -20.73
C GLU A 100 -9.25 2.68 -20.64
N LEU A 101 -9.95 2.82 -19.50
CA LEU A 101 -11.15 2.08 -19.13
C LEU A 101 -12.33 3.00 -18.83
N ALA A 102 -12.37 4.17 -19.47
CA ALA A 102 -13.38 5.21 -19.24
C ALA A 102 -14.82 4.68 -19.26
N GLY A 103 -15.59 5.02 -18.23
CA GLY A 103 -16.99 4.59 -18.06
C GLY A 103 -17.16 3.20 -17.44
N SER A 104 -16.08 2.59 -16.93
CA SER A 104 -16.14 1.31 -16.21
C SER A 104 -16.01 1.51 -14.71
N THR A 105 -16.45 0.52 -13.95
CA THR A 105 -16.29 0.51 -12.49
C THR A 105 -14.96 -0.14 -12.13
N ILE A 106 -14.06 0.64 -11.54
CA ILE A 106 -12.69 0.26 -11.24
C ILE A 106 -12.51 0.26 -9.73
N ILE A 107 -12.23 -0.90 -9.16
CA ILE A 107 -12.12 -1.09 -7.71
C ILE A 107 -10.78 -1.73 -7.39
N LEU A 108 -10.02 -1.07 -6.51
CA LEU A 108 -8.85 -1.65 -5.85
C LEU A 108 -9.34 -2.53 -4.70
N PHE A 109 -9.01 -3.82 -4.71
CA PHE A 109 -9.47 -4.75 -3.68
C PHE A 109 -8.33 -5.63 -3.15
N GLY A 110 -8.68 -6.62 -2.33
CA GLY A 110 -7.72 -7.58 -1.80
C GLY A 110 -6.83 -7.02 -0.70
N SER A 111 -5.72 -7.70 -0.42
CA SER A 111 -4.88 -7.39 0.75
C SER A 111 -4.26 -5.99 0.69
N TYR A 112 -3.98 -5.48 -0.52
CA TYR A 112 -3.40 -4.15 -0.73
C TYR A 112 -4.40 -3.04 -0.39
N SER A 113 -5.68 -3.18 -0.78
CA SER A 113 -6.74 -2.21 -0.45
C SER A 113 -7.06 -2.16 1.05
N MET A 114 -6.73 -3.23 1.78
CA MET A 114 -6.92 -3.37 3.22
C MET A 114 -5.67 -2.98 4.02
N GLY A 115 -4.52 -2.74 3.38
CA GLY A 115 -3.24 -2.50 4.05
C GLY A 115 -2.58 -3.74 4.68
N ALA A 116 -3.19 -4.92 4.52
CA ALA A 116 -2.75 -6.20 5.09
C ALA A 116 -1.64 -6.89 4.27
N ASP A 117 -1.39 -6.39 3.06
CA ASP A 117 -0.41 -6.88 2.10
C ASP A 117 1.03 -6.95 2.67
N THR A 118 1.85 -7.81 2.06
CA THR A 118 3.28 -7.91 2.30
C THR A 118 4.08 -7.46 1.08
N ASN A 119 5.40 -7.46 1.21
CA ASN A 119 6.37 -7.26 0.13
C ASN A 119 6.18 -8.20 -1.08
N THR A 120 5.49 -9.33 -0.90
CA THR A 120 5.25 -10.35 -1.92
C THR A 120 3.83 -10.35 -2.48
N SER A 121 2.92 -9.56 -1.91
CA SER A 121 1.55 -9.44 -2.42
C SER A 121 1.52 -8.71 -3.76
N ASP A 122 0.48 -8.93 -4.54
CA ASP A 122 0.09 -8.16 -5.70
C ASP A 122 -0.89 -7.03 -5.34
N ILE A 123 -1.13 -6.15 -6.31
CA ILE A 123 -2.16 -5.11 -6.30
C ILE A 123 -3.32 -5.63 -7.13
N ASP A 124 -4.39 -6.03 -6.47
CA ASP A 124 -5.60 -6.57 -7.12
C ASP A 124 -6.55 -5.45 -7.52
N ILE A 125 -6.88 -5.41 -8.80
CA ILE A 125 -7.85 -4.47 -9.37
C ILE A 125 -8.92 -5.27 -10.10
N VAL A 126 -10.16 -4.84 -9.94
CA VAL A 126 -11.27 -5.35 -10.74
C VAL A 126 -11.85 -4.23 -11.59
N VAL A 127 -12.18 -4.58 -12.82
CA VAL A 127 -12.85 -3.72 -13.80
C VAL A 127 -14.16 -4.39 -14.18
N ILE A 128 -15.26 -3.70 -13.96
CA ILE A 128 -16.61 -4.21 -14.17
C ILE A 128 -17.29 -3.41 -15.27
N GLU A 129 -18.15 -4.08 -16.04
CA GLU A 129 -18.86 -3.51 -17.20
C GLU A 129 -17.91 -3.17 -18.37
N ARG A 130 -16.81 -3.92 -18.45
CA ARG A 130 -15.85 -3.85 -19.56
C ARG A 130 -15.46 -5.25 -19.98
N LYS A 131 -15.32 -5.43 -21.29
CA LYS A 131 -14.57 -6.56 -21.84
C LYS A 131 -13.08 -6.40 -21.55
N ASP A 132 -12.39 -7.53 -21.52
CA ASP A 132 -10.94 -7.57 -21.39
C ASP A 132 -10.25 -6.64 -22.41
N LYS A 133 -9.28 -5.88 -21.93
CA LYS A 133 -8.47 -4.94 -22.69
C LYS A 133 -7.03 -5.08 -22.24
N MET A 134 -6.12 -5.17 -23.21
CA MET A 134 -4.68 -5.14 -22.93
C MET A 134 -4.28 -3.81 -22.28
N LEU A 135 -3.62 -3.89 -21.13
CA LEU A 135 -3.09 -2.77 -20.37
C LEU A 135 -1.56 -2.88 -20.29
N TYR A 136 -0.87 -1.74 -20.34
CA TYR A 136 0.57 -1.63 -20.18
C TYR A 136 0.86 -1.15 -18.76
N LEU A 137 1.22 -2.09 -17.88
CA LEU A 137 1.30 -1.85 -16.44
C LEU A 137 2.75 -1.80 -15.90
N GLU A 138 3.73 -2.11 -16.74
CA GLU A 138 5.12 -2.35 -16.34
C GLU A 138 5.77 -1.12 -15.68
N GLU A 139 5.39 0.09 -16.10
CA GLU A 139 5.89 1.32 -15.48
C GLU A 139 5.36 1.51 -14.06
N PHE A 140 4.06 1.25 -13.85
CA PHE A 140 3.43 1.35 -12.53
C PHE A 140 3.93 0.24 -11.59
N GLU A 141 4.11 -0.97 -12.10
CA GLU A 141 4.69 -2.08 -11.33
C GLU A 141 6.09 -1.75 -10.80
N LYS A 142 6.92 -1.09 -11.61
CA LYS A 142 8.25 -0.62 -11.21
C LYS A 142 8.18 0.47 -10.15
N ILE A 143 7.29 1.44 -10.31
CA ILE A 143 7.11 2.56 -9.36
C ILE A 143 6.59 2.03 -8.01
N LEU A 144 5.58 1.17 -8.04
CA LEU A 144 4.94 0.61 -6.84
C LEU A 144 5.76 -0.54 -6.22
N ASN A 145 6.71 -1.10 -6.97
CA ASN A 145 7.48 -2.30 -6.62
C ASN A 145 6.57 -3.47 -6.26
N ARG A 146 5.55 -3.68 -7.09
CA ARG A 146 4.48 -4.66 -6.92
C ARG A 146 3.97 -5.12 -8.28
N LYS A 147 3.54 -6.38 -8.37
CA LYS A 147 2.77 -6.84 -9.52
C LYS A 147 1.35 -6.30 -9.45
N ILE A 148 0.78 -5.96 -10.59
CA ILE A 148 -0.60 -5.47 -10.70
C ILE A 148 -1.41 -6.54 -11.42
N ASN A 149 -2.48 -6.99 -10.79
CA ASN A 149 -3.34 -8.03 -11.31
C ASN A 149 -4.73 -7.45 -11.58
N VAL A 150 -5.15 -7.43 -12.85
CA VAL A 150 -6.40 -6.79 -13.27
C VAL A 150 -7.38 -7.85 -13.76
N ASN A 151 -8.53 -7.94 -13.10
CA ASN A 151 -9.59 -8.88 -13.45
C ASN A 151 -10.75 -8.14 -14.12
N PHE A 152 -11.19 -8.62 -15.28
CA PHE A 152 -12.30 -8.04 -16.03
C PHE A 152 -13.58 -8.87 -15.90
N TYR A 153 -14.70 -8.18 -15.66
CA TYR A 153 -16.02 -8.80 -15.63
C TYR A 153 -17.03 -7.96 -16.42
N ASP A 154 -17.76 -8.60 -17.34
CA ASP A 154 -18.82 -7.91 -18.09
C ASP A 154 -19.95 -7.40 -17.20
N SER A 155 -20.21 -8.06 -16.06
CA SER A 155 -21.23 -7.64 -15.10
C SER A 155 -21.03 -8.27 -13.73
N TRP A 156 -21.56 -7.62 -12.70
CA TRP A 156 -21.62 -8.14 -11.33
C TRP A 156 -22.23 -9.53 -11.25
N LYS A 157 -23.24 -9.86 -12.06
CA LYS A 157 -23.91 -11.17 -12.03
C LYS A 157 -22.97 -12.35 -12.25
N LYS A 158 -21.87 -12.16 -12.98
CA LYS A 158 -20.88 -13.20 -13.28
C LYS A 158 -19.86 -13.44 -12.15
N ILE A 159 -19.82 -12.57 -11.14
CA ILE A 159 -18.86 -12.67 -10.03
C ILE A 159 -19.45 -13.55 -8.93
N HIS A 160 -18.67 -14.53 -8.46
CA HIS A 160 -19.05 -15.38 -7.34
C HIS A 160 -19.24 -14.57 -6.05
N GLU A 161 -20.19 -14.96 -5.19
CA GLU A 161 -20.61 -14.20 -4.01
C GLU A 161 -19.46 -13.82 -3.06
N HIS A 162 -18.61 -14.78 -2.69
CA HIS A 162 -17.44 -14.49 -1.85
C HIS A 162 -16.50 -13.45 -2.46
N LEU A 163 -16.31 -13.48 -3.78
CA LEU A 163 -15.47 -12.52 -4.47
C LEU A 163 -16.13 -11.14 -4.55
N LYS A 164 -17.45 -11.08 -4.74
CA LYS A 164 -18.21 -9.82 -4.68
C LYS A 164 -18.01 -9.11 -3.35
N ASN A 165 -18.15 -9.83 -2.24
CA ASN A 165 -17.97 -9.24 -0.91
C ASN A 165 -16.55 -8.69 -0.72
N ASN A 166 -15.53 -9.42 -1.19
CA ASN A 166 -14.15 -8.94 -1.15
C ASN A 166 -13.94 -7.68 -2.00
N ILE A 167 -14.55 -7.62 -3.19
CA ILE A 167 -14.50 -6.44 -4.07
C ILE A 167 -15.21 -5.25 -3.42
N LEU A 168 -16.42 -5.46 -2.87
CA LEU A 168 -17.22 -4.39 -2.25
C LEU A 168 -16.57 -3.82 -0.98
N ASN A 169 -15.74 -4.62 -0.28
CA ASN A 169 -14.90 -4.16 0.83
C ASN A 169 -13.64 -3.40 0.36
N GLY A 170 -13.42 -3.29 -0.94
CA GLY A 170 -12.31 -2.57 -1.56
C GLY A 170 -12.46 -1.05 -1.52
N ILE A 171 -11.77 -0.39 -2.44
CA ILE A 171 -11.77 1.06 -2.62
C ILE A 171 -12.15 1.33 -4.07
N LEU A 172 -13.28 2.01 -4.27
CA LEU A 172 -13.70 2.50 -5.58
C LEU A 172 -12.71 3.57 -6.04
N LEU A 173 -12.02 3.32 -7.15
CA LEU A 173 -11.13 4.30 -7.78
C LEU A 173 -11.94 5.16 -8.76
N HIS A 174 -12.76 4.53 -9.61
CA HIS A 174 -13.57 5.20 -10.63
C HIS A 174 -14.89 4.45 -10.89
N GLY A 175 -15.86 5.17 -11.46
CA GLY A 175 -17.19 4.64 -11.80
C GLY A 175 -18.16 4.64 -10.62
N GLY A 176 -19.02 3.63 -10.55
CA GLY A 176 -20.04 3.49 -9.51
C GLY A 176 -20.52 2.06 -9.35
N VAL A 177 -21.18 1.76 -8.23
CA VAL A 177 -21.79 0.44 -8.00
C VAL A 177 -23.30 0.63 -7.91
N GLU A 178 -24.02 0.12 -8.89
CA GLU A 178 -25.48 0.00 -8.82
C GLU A 178 -25.83 -1.38 -8.24
N LEU A 179 -26.46 -1.37 -7.05
CA LEU A 179 -26.88 -2.56 -6.31
C LEU A 179 -28.37 -2.86 -6.52
#